data_AF-A0AAW7IW44-F1
#
_entry.id   AF-A0AAW7IW44-F1
#
_cell.length_a   1.000
_cell.length_b   1.000
_cell.length_c   1.000
_cell.angle_alpha   90.00
_cell.angle_beta   90.00
_cell.angle_gamma   90.00
#
_symmetry.space_group_name_H-M   'P 1'
#
loop_
_entity.id
_entity.type
_entity.pdbx_description
1 polymer ?
#
loop_
_entity_poly.entity_id
_entity_poly.type
_entity_poly.pdbx_seq_one_letter_code
_entity_poly.pdbx_strand_id
1 'polypeptide(L)'
;MEKRPSITSLLVELNSGYPEDKSPLYKQDLLFILPVANQAIELEKGIEKMISDNNFICAASLTRGLMESSLVLVYSLSYYGLNSEVDEDKFYDKFLEKGRLQKYYKKKWRSVRDIDLLEVFKELFHVDLENDYNKLCDILHYSISHVDLPVKSVAGNSFSINIGYDKNIQKMSEEQKDWIAFLKEFMIDTISYSIAVEINSRRIVNNFVSSQIARNAQDYWFSKYGSVK
;
A
#
# COMPACT_ATOMS: atom_id res chain seq x y z
N MET A 1 -12.13 -23.04 0.89
CA MET A 1 -11.63 -21.66 0.81
C MET A 1 -10.58 -21.61 -0.28
N GLU A 2 -10.78 -20.77 -1.28
CA GLU A 2 -9.73 -20.49 -2.26
C GLU A 2 -8.55 -19.84 -1.55
N LYS A 3 -7.34 -20.29 -1.87
CA LYS A 3 -6.12 -19.75 -1.27
C LYS A 3 -5.72 -18.49 -2.04
N ARG A 4 -5.62 -17.36 -1.34
CA ARG A 4 -5.07 -16.10 -1.86
C ARG A 4 -3.73 -16.35 -2.57
N PRO A 5 -3.57 -16.00 -3.85
CA PRO A 5 -2.26 -15.98 -4.51
C PRO A 5 -1.31 -15.02 -3.81
N SER A 6 -0.03 -15.37 -3.68
CA SER A 6 0.94 -14.47 -3.05
C SER A 6 1.31 -13.33 -3.99
N ILE A 7 1.68 -12.17 -3.43
CA ILE A 7 2.23 -11.04 -4.20
C ILE A 7 3.40 -11.52 -5.08
N THR A 8 4.30 -12.35 -4.54
CA THR A 8 5.42 -12.92 -5.31
C THR A 8 4.95 -13.71 -6.54
N SER A 9 3.89 -14.51 -6.43
CA SER A 9 3.35 -15.27 -7.57
C SER A 9 2.76 -14.34 -8.65
N LEU A 10 2.15 -13.24 -8.25
CA LEU A 10 1.65 -12.21 -9.18
C LEU A 10 2.80 -11.46 -9.85
N LEU A 11 3.88 -11.16 -9.13
CA LEU A 11 5.07 -10.53 -9.73
C LEU A 11 5.77 -11.42 -10.75
N VAL A 12 5.76 -12.74 -10.57
CA VAL A 12 6.23 -13.67 -11.60
C VAL A 12 5.37 -13.54 -12.85
N GLU A 13 4.05 -13.57 -12.69
CA GLU A 13 3.09 -13.47 -13.80
C GLU A 13 3.09 -12.12 -14.53
N LEU A 14 3.37 -11.04 -13.82
CA LEU A 14 3.58 -9.71 -14.38
C LEU A 14 4.74 -9.72 -15.39
N ASN A 15 5.79 -10.49 -15.10
CA ASN A 15 6.99 -10.60 -15.93
C ASN A 15 6.93 -11.74 -16.97
N SER A 16 6.08 -12.76 -16.77
CA SER A 16 6.10 -14.01 -17.55
C SER A 16 5.00 -14.16 -18.62
N GLY A 17 4.39 -13.06 -19.08
CA GLY A 17 3.24 -13.09 -19.98
C GLY A 17 3.50 -12.66 -21.43
N TYR A 18 4.73 -12.26 -21.77
CA TYR A 18 5.04 -11.61 -23.04
C TYR A 18 6.26 -12.25 -23.72
N PRO A 19 6.27 -12.35 -25.06
CA PRO A 19 7.49 -12.61 -25.83
C PRO A 19 8.65 -11.68 -25.44
N GLU A 20 9.90 -12.13 -25.52
CA GLU A 20 11.13 -11.36 -25.13
C GLU A 20 11.23 -9.98 -25.80
N ASP A 21 10.58 -9.79 -26.95
CA ASP A 21 10.51 -8.55 -27.74
C ASP A 21 9.29 -7.67 -27.41
N LYS A 22 8.39 -8.11 -26.53
CA LYS A 22 7.09 -7.46 -26.23
C LYS A 22 6.77 -7.31 -24.74
N SER A 23 7.76 -7.48 -23.87
CA SER A 23 7.63 -7.20 -22.44
C SER A 23 8.30 -5.86 -22.07
N PRO A 24 7.83 -4.70 -22.56
CA PRO A 24 8.32 -3.47 -21.98
C PRO A 24 7.86 -3.46 -20.52
N LEU A 25 8.81 -3.39 -19.59
CA LEU A 25 8.51 -2.96 -18.23
C LEU A 25 7.82 -1.59 -18.35
N TYR A 26 6.55 -1.54 -18.01
CA TYR A 26 5.79 -0.31 -18.09
C TYR A 26 6.30 0.63 -17.00
N LYS A 27 6.20 1.95 -17.21
CA LYS A 27 6.61 2.94 -16.18
C LYS A 27 5.92 2.64 -14.84
N GLN A 28 4.68 2.17 -14.87
CA GLN A 28 3.91 1.73 -13.72
C GLN A 28 4.57 0.59 -12.94
N ASP A 29 5.19 -0.36 -13.64
CA ASP A 29 5.80 -1.54 -13.02
C ASP A 29 6.99 -1.11 -12.16
N LEU A 30 7.84 -0.26 -12.75
CA LEU A 30 9.06 0.23 -12.14
C LEU A 30 8.79 1.24 -11.03
N LEU A 31 7.82 2.13 -11.21
CA LEU A 31 7.58 3.24 -10.29
C LEU A 31 6.63 2.89 -9.15
N PHE A 32 5.70 1.93 -9.34
CA PHE A 32 4.65 1.65 -8.36
C PHE A 32 4.53 0.17 -8.01
N ILE A 33 4.31 -0.71 -9.00
CA ILE A 33 3.98 -2.10 -8.70
C ILE A 33 5.13 -2.81 -7.98
N LEU A 34 6.35 -2.78 -8.54
CA LEU A 34 7.49 -3.47 -7.95
C LEU A 34 7.91 -2.86 -6.60
N PRO A 35 8.03 -1.53 -6.44
CA PRO A 35 8.34 -0.93 -5.15
C PRO A 35 7.30 -1.24 -4.07
N VAL A 36 6.01 -1.06 -4.38
CA VAL A 36 4.93 -1.32 -3.41
C VAL A 36 4.86 -2.80 -3.05
N ALA A 37 4.96 -3.70 -4.03
CA ALA A 37 4.92 -5.13 -3.79
C ALA A 37 6.07 -5.60 -2.88
N ASN A 38 7.30 -5.14 -3.13
CA ASN A 38 8.44 -5.45 -2.28
C ASN A 38 8.26 -4.90 -0.87
N GLN A 39 7.82 -3.64 -0.74
CA GLN A 39 7.56 -3.02 0.56
C GLN A 39 6.45 -3.77 1.32
N ALA A 40 5.38 -4.16 0.64
CA ALA A 40 4.27 -4.88 1.23
C ALA A 40 4.65 -6.24 1.79
N ILE A 41 5.49 -7.01 1.07
CA ILE A 41 6.01 -8.30 1.53
C ILE A 41 6.81 -8.15 2.85
N GLU A 42 7.65 -7.13 2.95
CA GLU A 42 8.46 -6.90 4.15
C GLU A 42 7.62 -6.31 5.30
N LEU A 43 6.68 -5.42 5.00
CA LEU A 43 5.74 -4.89 5.99
C LEU A 43 4.83 -5.98 6.56
N GLU A 44 4.32 -6.91 5.74
CA GLU A 44 3.49 -8.02 6.20
C GLU A 44 4.22 -8.84 7.28
N LYS A 45 5.46 -9.25 7.00
CA LYS A 45 6.33 -9.98 7.95
C LYS A 45 6.60 -9.16 9.21
N GLY A 46 6.92 -7.87 9.04
CA GLY A 46 7.19 -6.96 10.15
C GLY A 46 5.98 -6.81 11.08
N ILE A 47 4.79 -6.62 10.53
CA ILE A 47 3.54 -6.50 11.27
C ILE A 47 3.27 -7.79 12.05
N GLU A 48 3.39 -8.96 11.42
CA GLU A 48 3.21 -10.25 12.08
C GLU A 48 4.14 -10.44 13.27
N LYS A 49 5.42 -10.07 13.11
CA LYS A 49 6.39 -10.11 14.21
C LYS A 49 5.99 -9.18 15.35
N MET A 50 5.57 -7.94 15.03
CA MET A 50 5.18 -6.97 16.06
C MET A 50 3.90 -7.38 16.80
N ILE A 51 2.93 -8.00 16.13
CA ILE A 51 1.75 -8.60 16.77
C ILE A 51 2.19 -9.72 17.73
N SER A 52 3.04 -10.65 17.28
CA SER A 52 3.55 -11.76 18.09
C SER A 52 4.30 -11.25 19.33
N ASP A 53 5.04 -10.15 19.19
CA ASP A 53 5.81 -9.55 20.27
C ASP A 53 4.95 -8.66 21.20
N ASN A 54 3.64 -8.53 20.92
CA ASN A 54 2.72 -7.61 21.61
C ASN A 54 3.20 -6.15 21.57
N ASN A 55 3.85 -5.74 20.47
CA ASN A 55 4.31 -4.38 20.24
C ASN A 55 3.30 -3.60 19.37
N PHE A 56 2.28 -3.02 20.02
CA PHE A 56 1.22 -2.31 19.34
C PHE A 56 1.71 -1.10 18.54
N ILE A 57 2.59 -0.26 19.10
CA ILE A 57 3.03 0.99 18.47
C ILE A 57 3.78 0.68 17.17
N CYS A 58 4.72 -0.27 17.20
CA CYS A 58 5.43 -0.68 15.99
C CYS A 58 4.49 -1.37 15.00
N ALA A 59 3.57 -2.22 15.45
CA ALA A 59 2.58 -2.85 14.56
C ALA A 59 1.73 -1.79 13.85
N ALA A 60 1.21 -0.79 14.57
CA ALA A 60 0.46 0.33 14.01
C ALA A 60 1.31 1.18 13.04
N SER A 61 2.59 1.43 13.36
CA SER A 61 3.52 2.13 12.46
C SER A 61 3.62 1.44 11.10
N LEU A 62 3.84 0.13 11.13
CA LEU A 62 4.06 -0.68 9.94
C LEU A 62 2.74 -0.84 9.15
N THR A 63 1.62 -1.03 9.85
CA THR A 63 0.28 -1.08 9.23
C THR A 63 -0.08 0.23 8.55
N ARG A 64 0.28 1.39 9.12
CA ARG A 64 0.13 2.70 8.46
C ARG A 64 0.91 2.75 7.15
N GLY A 65 2.19 2.37 7.18
CA GLY A 65 3.01 2.33 5.97
C GLY A 65 2.48 1.39 4.89
N LEU A 66 1.88 0.25 5.31
CA LEU A 66 1.25 -0.69 4.38
C LEU A 66 -0.03 -0.11 3.77
N MET A 67 -0.84 0.57 4.58
CA MET A 67 -2.04 1.27 4.12
C MET A 67 -1.68 2.38 3.11
N GLU A 68 -0.70 3.21 3.43
CA GLU A 68 -0.20 4.25 2.50
C GLU A 68 0.30 3.64 1.18
N SER A 69 1.06 2.54 1.24
CA SER A 69 1.55 1.84 0.04
C SER A 69 0.41 1.31 -0.83
N SER A 70 -0.62 0.71 -0.20
CA SER A 70 -1.81 0.22 -0.89
C SER A 70 -2.61 1.35 -1.55
N LEU A 71 -2.85 2.44 -0.80
CA LEU A 71 -3.56 3.62 -1.29
C LEU A 71 -2.85 4.27 -2.49
N VAL A 72 -1.52 4.39 -2.43
CA VAL A 72 -0.71 4.92 -3.53
C VAL A 72 -0.77 4.02 -4.76
N LEU A 73 -0.70 2.69 -4.57
CA LEU A 73 -0.80 1.74 -5.68
C LEU A 73 -2.15 1.85 -6.38
N VAL A 74 -3.25 1.80 -5.60
CA VAL A 74 -4.62 1.96 -6.12
C VAL A 74 -4.75 3.27 -6.90
N TYR A 75 -4.28 4.38 -6.32
CA TYR A 75 -4.32 5.67 -6.99
C TYR A 75 -3.51 5.66 -8.29
N SER A 76 -2.29 5.12 -8.28
CA SER A 76 -1.42 5.07 -9.47
C SER A 76 -2.01 4.24 -10.61
N LEU A 77 -2.68 3.12 -10.30
CA LEU A 77 -3.28 2.22 -11.28
C LEU A 77 -4.68 2.66 -11.73
N SER A 78 -5.32 3.58 -11.00
CA SER A 78 -6.63 4.15 -11.36
C SER A 78 -6.58 5.16 -12.52
N TYR A 79 -5.41 5.34 -13.16
CA TYR A 79 -5.19 6.32 -14.23
C TYR A 79 -6.30 6.33 -15.29
N TYR A 80 -6.65 5.16 -15.84
CA TYR A 80 -7.65 5.04 -16.90
C TYR A 80 -9.07 5.40 -16.45
N GLY A 81 -9.38 5.21 -15.16
CA GLY A 81 -10.69 5.56 -14.59
C GLY A 81 -10.81 7.03 -14.19
N LEU A 82 -9.72 7.64 -13.73
CA LEU A 82 -9.77 8.94 -13.03
C LEU A 82 -9.00 10.09 -13.71
N ASN A 83 -8.09 9.79 -14.63
CA ASN A 83 -7.16 10.77 -15.20
C ASN A 83 -7.12 10.75 -16.74
N SER A 84 -8.17 10.23 -17.39
CA SER A 84 -8.29 10.09 -18.85
C SER A 84 -8.25 11.40 -19.65
N GLU A 85 -8.32 12.56 -18.97
CA GLU A 85 -8.12 13.88 -19.58
C GLU A 85 -6.65 14.22 -19.88
N VAL A 86 -5.71 13.43 -19.37
CA VAL A 86 -4.26 13.58 -19.61
C VAL A 86 -3.80 12.46 -20.51
N ASP A 87 -2.64 12.65 -21.16
CA ASP A 87 -1.94 11.56 -21.83
C ASP A 87 -1.18 10.71 -20.79
N GLU A 88 -1.08 9.39 -21.02
CA GLU A 88 -0.58 8.45 -20.01
C GLU A 88 0.88 8.69 -19.66
N ASP A 89 1.71 8.92 -20.68
CA ASP A 89 3.11 9.24 -20.49
C ASP A 89 3.29 10.56 -19.73
N LYS A 90 2.50 11.58 -20.09
CA LYS A 90 2.51 12.86 -19.36
C LYS A 90 2.05 12.70 -17.92
N PHE A 91 1.12 11.79 -17.65
CA PHE A 91 0.68 11.52 -16.29
C PHE A 91 1.81 10.91 -15.48
N TYR A 92 2.42 9.83 -15.93
CA TYR A 92 3.48 9.17 -15.15
C TYR A 92 4.76 10.00 -15.03
N ASP A 93 5.09 10.82 -16.03
CA ASP A 93 6.20 11.77 -15.94
C ASP A 93 5.96 12.86 -14.88
N LYS A 94 4.69 13.22 -14.63
CA LYS A 94 4.29 14.21 -13.63
C LYS A 94 3.89 13.60 -12.29
N PHE A 95 3.49 12.34 -12.26
CA PHE A 95 2.94 11.68 -11.09
C PHE A 95 3.90 11.73 -9.91
N LEU A 96 5.21 11.59 -10.15
CA LEU A 96 6.26 11.77 -9.15
C LEU A 96 7.17 12.96 -9.50
N GLU A 97 6.64 14.18 -9.32
CA GLU A 97 7.44 15.40 -9.51
C GLU A 97 7.95 15.93 -8.16
N LYS A 98 9.28 16.16 -8.08
CA LYS A 98 9.96 16.70 -6.88
C LYS A 98 9.73 15.87 -5.60
N GLY A 99 9.65 14.55 -5.75
CA GLY A 99 9.41 13.63 -4.63
C GLY A 99 8.01 13.72 -4.04
N ARG A 100 7.05 14.30 -4.76
CA ARG A 100 5.64 14.39 -4.33
C ARG A 100 4.73 13.81 -5.39
N LEU A 101 3.75 13.04 -4.94
CA LEU A 101 2.65 12.57 -5.77
C LEU A 101 1.86 13.77 -6.33
N GLN A 102 1.60 13.77 -7.62
CA GLN A 102 0.81 14.80 -8.29
C GLN A 102 -0.48 14.22 -8.84
N LYS A 103 -1.53 15.03 -8.81
CA LYS A 103 -2.78 14.79 -9.53
C LYS A 103 -3.09 15.88 -10.51
N TYR A 104 -3.74 15.50 -11.60
CA TYR A 104 -4.31 16.44 -12.54
C TYR A 104 -5.76 16.73 -12.14
N TYR A 105 -6.06 17.98 -11.82
CA TYR A 105 -7.40 18.39 -11.40
C TYR A 105 -7.69 19.81 -11.87
N LYS A 106 -8.88 20.02 -12.46
CA LYS A 106 -9.30 21.33 -12.99
C LYS A 106 -8.23 21.96 -13.91
N LYS A 107 -7.68 21.15 -14.81
CA LYS A 107 -6.65 21.53 -15.79
C LYS A 107 -5.32 22.01 -15.17
N LYS A 108 -5.02 21.59 -13.93
CA LYS A 108 -3.79 21.96 -13.22
C LYS A 108 -3.23 20.78 -12.45
N TRP A 109 -1.90 20.72 -12.37
CA TRP A 109 -1.18 19.81 -11.49
C TRP A 109 -1.14 20.35 -10.07
N ARG A 110 -1.44 19.49 -9.09
CA ARG A 110 -1.26 19.78 -7.67
C ARG A 110 -0.84 18.53 -6.93
N SER A 111 -0.23 18.73 -5.76
CA SER A 111 0.14 17.61 -4.89
C SER A 111 -1.09 16.83 -4.45
N VAL A 112 -0.99 15.51 -4.48
CA VAL A 112 -1.93 14.59 -3.87
C VAL A 112 -1.85 14.74 -2.36
N ARG A 113 -2.99 14.80 -1.71
CA ARG A 113 -3.15 14.77 -0.25
C ARG A 113 -3.70 13.41 0.15
N ASP A 114 -3.52 13.02 1.40
CA ASP A 114 -4.02 11.75 1.93
C ASP A 114 -5.54 11.59 1.70
N ILE A 115 -6.31 12.67 1.90
CA ILE A 115 -7.75 12.66 1.62
C ILE A 115 -8.07 12.33 0.15
N ASP A 116 -7.20 12.75 -0.78
CA ASP A 116 -7.40 12.47 -2.20
C ASP A 116 -7.15 10.98 -2.50
N LEU A 117 -6.24 10.32 -1.78
CA LEU A 117 -6.01 8.88 -1.90
C LEU A 117 -7.17 8.07 -1.29
N LEU A 118 -7.63 8.49 -0.11
CA LEU A 118 -8.77 7.86 0.59
C LEU A 118 -10.07 7.99 -0.22
N GLU A 119 -10.32 9.16 -0.83
CA GLU A 119 -11.46 9.38 -1.73
C GLU A 119 -11.46 8.40 -2.91
N VAL A 120 -10.32 8.25 -3.58
CA VAL A 120 -10.19 7.30 -4.70
C VAL A 120 -10.38 5.86 -4.26
N PHE A 121 -9.79 5.48 -3.12
CA PHE A 121 -9.98 4.14 -2.59
C PHE A 121 -11.45 3.85 -2.29
N LYS A 122 -12.14 4.78 -1.64
CA LYS A 122 -13.57 4.68 -1.33
C LYS A 122 -14.44 4.61 -2.57
N GLU A 123 -14.10 5.36 -3.61
CA GLU A 123 -14.83 5.35 -4.89
C GLU A 123 -14.75 3.99 -5.59
N LEU A 124 -13.55 3.40 -5.64
CA LEU A 124 -13.30 2.14 -6.34
C LEU A 124 -13.78 0.92 -5.53
N PHE A 125 -13.44 0.87 -4.25
CA PHE A 125 -13.64 -0.31 -3.40
C PHE A 125 -14.87 -0.24 -2.49
N HIS A 126 -15.56 0.90 -2.43
CA HIS A 126 -16.73 1.10 -1.55
C HIS A 126 -16.47 0.88 -0.06
N VAL A 127 -15.21 1.04 0.35
CA VAL A 127 -14.78 0.93 1.75
C VAL A 127 -14.26 2.28 2.22
N ASP A 128 -14.74 2.73 3.38
CA ASP A 128 -14.28 3.96 4.01
C ASP A 128 -13.21 3.64 5.07
N LEU A 129 -11.98 4.06 4.78
CA LEU A 129 -10.81 3.85 5.66
C LEU A 129 -10.41 5.10 6.44
N GLU A 130 -11.14 6.22 6.32
CA GLU A 130 -10.71 7.50 6.89
C GLU A 130 -10.51 7.42 8.40
N ASN A 131 -11.43 6.75 9.11
CA ASN A 131 -11.33 6.56 10.56
C ASN A 131 -10.14 5.70 10.95
N ASP A 132 -9.87 4.61 10.23
CA ASP A 132 -8.72 3.73 10.50
C ASP A 132 -7.40 4.43 10.21
N TYR A 133 -7.32 5.17 9.11
CA TYR A 133 -6.16 5.97 8.74
C TYR A 133 -5.85 7.04 9.79
N ASN A 134 -6.87 7.80 10.22
CA ASN A 134 -6.71 8.84 11.25
C ASN A 134 -6.25 8.24 12.59
N LYS A 135 -6.85 7.13 13.02
CA LYS A 135 -6.40 6.40 14.23
C LYS A 135 -4.94 5.98 14.13
N LEU A 136 -4.51 5.44 12.99
CA LEU A 136 -3.12 5.05 12.76
C LEU A 136 -2.17 6.26 12.76
N CYS A 137 -2.60 7.40 12.21
CA CYS A 137 -1.84 8.65 12.23
C CYS A 137 -1.68 9.20 13.66
N ASP A 138 -2.74 9.16 14.46
CA ASP A 138 -2.76 9.67 15.83
C ASP A 138 -1.87 8.86 16.79
N ILE A 139 -1.68 7.56 16.51
CA ILE A 139 -0.80 6.68 17.32
C ILE A 139 0.66 7.15 17.26
N LEU A 140 1.10 7.77 16.16
CA LEU A 140 2.48 8.25 15.97
C LEU A 140 2.50 9.68 15.45
N HIS A 141 2.24 10.62 16.36
CA HIS A 141 2.43 12.03 16.07
C HIS A 141 3.87 12.45 16.41
N TYR A 142 4.78 12.35 15.43
CA TYR A 142 6.12 12.92 15.55
C TYR A 142 6.04 14.45 15.49
N SER A 143 5.89 15.13 16.63
CA SER A 143 6.21 16.56 16.71
C SER A 143 7.72 16.76 16.82
N ILE A 144 8.22 17.94 16.41
CA ILE A 144 9.62 18.36 16.62
C ILE A 144 10.09 18.13 18.06
N SER A 145 9.20 18.34 19.04
CA SER A 145 9.49 18.08 20.45
C SER A 145 9.73 16.60 20.80
N HIS A 146 9.21 15.64 20.02
CA HIS A 146 9.51 14.20 20.18
C HIS A 146 10.89 13.81 19.60
N VAL A 147 11.42 14.61 18.67
CA VAL A 147 12.77 14.44 18.09
C VAL A 147 13.85 15.06 18.98
N ASP A 148 13.50 16.07 19.78
CA ASP A 148 14.42 16.69 20.76
C ASP A 148 14.49 15.93 22.10
N LEU A 149 13.59 14.97 22.34
CA LEU A 149 13.53 14.16 23.57
C LEU A 149 14.47 12.93 23.68
N PRO A 150 15.12 12.37 22.64
CA PRO A 150 15.72 11.05 22.74
C PRO A 150 17.26 11.05 22.67
N VAL A 151 17.99 12.11 23.03
CA VAL A 151 19.45 11.96 23.16
C VAL A 151 19.93 12.62 24.44
N LYS A 152 19.84 11.87 25.54
CA LYS A 152 20.61 12.19 26.75
C LYS A 152 21.89 11.38 26.73
N SER A 153 23.02 12.08 26.67
CA SER A 153 24.31 11.55 27.08
C SER A 153 24.18 11.01 28.52
N VAL A 154 24.51 9.74 28.70
CA VAL A 154 24.66 9.12 30.01
C VAL A 154 26.16 8.99 30.29
N ALA A 155 26.54 9.02 31.57
CA ALA A 155 27.95 8.90 31.95
C ALA A 155 28.58 7.62 31.35
N GLY A 156 29.83 7.73 30.90
CA GLY A 156 30.61 6.57 30.40
C GLY A 156 30.39 6.21 28.93
N ASN A 157 30.48 7.17 28.00
CA ASN A 157 30.37 6.94 26.54
C ASN A 157 29.08 6.24 26.09
N SER A 158 27.99 6.38 26.84
CA SER A 158 26.69 5.83 26.49
C SER A 158 25.70 6.95 26.15
N PHE A 159 24.74 6.66 25.28
CA PHE A 159 23.61 7.54 25.00
C PHE A 159 22.32 6.75 25.18
N SER A 160 21.29 7.43 25.68
CA SER A 160 19.94 6.87 25.83
C SER A 160 19.00 7.48 24.81
N ILE A 161 18.40 6.63 23.97
CA ILE A 161 17.36 7.01 23.03
C ILE A 161 16.00 6.77 23.64
N ASN A 162 15.31 7.86 23.97
CA ASN A 162 13.97 7.82 24.54
C ASN A 162 12.94 8.05 23.41
N ILE A 163 12.79 7.06 22.53
CA ILE A 163 11.63 7.01 21.63
C ILE A 163 10.42 7.00 22.56
N GLY A 164 9.46 7.92 22.40
CA GLY A 164 8.32 8.11 23.29
C GLY A 164 7.53 6.82 23.53
N TYR A 165 8.02 6.01 24.47
CA TYR A 165 7.49 4.72 24.83
C TYR A 165 7.01 4.87 26.27
N ASP A 166 5.69 4.82 26.47
CA ASP A 166 5.17 4.69 27.81
C ASP A 166 5.68 3.37 28.40
N LYS A 167 6.42 3.44 29.50
CA LYS A 167 6.97 2.26 30.17
C LYS A 167 5.88 1.36 30.77
N ASN A 168 4.63 1.83 30.77
CA ASN A 168 3.45 1.10 31.17
C ASN A 168 2.75 0.36 30.03
N ILE A 169 3.39 0.20 28.85
CA ILE A 169 2.75 -0.45 27.70
C ILE A 169 2.09 -1.76 28.13
N GLN A 170 0.77 -1.64 28.20
CA GLN A 170 -0.14 -2.73 28.35
C GLN A 170 0.11 -3.68 27.19
N LYS A 171 0.08 -4.98 27.45
CA LYS A 171 -0.01 -5.97 26.38
C LYS A 171 -1.07 -5.49 25.39
N MET A 172 -0.73 -5.52 24.11
CA MET A 172 -1.68 -5.25 23.02
C MET A 172 -2.97 -6.02 23.32
N SER A 173 -4.10 -5.30 23.38
CA SER A 173 -5.39 -5.95 23.61
C SER A 173 -5.72 -6.85 22.43
N GLU A 174 -6.56 -7.87 22.62
CA GLU A 174 -6.98 -8.72 21.51
C GLU A 174 -7.71 -7.90 20.43
N GLU A 175 -8.50 -6.89 20.81
CA GLU A 175 -9.12 -5.95 19.86
C GLU A 175 -8.07 -5.20 18.99
N GLN A 176 -6.97 -4.76 19.59
CA GLN A 176 -5.88 -4.13 18.83
C GLN A 176 -5.21 -5.13 17.88
N LYS A 177 -5.00 -6.38 18.31
CA LYS A 177 -4.43 -7.43 17.46
C LYS A 177 -5.32 -7.72 16.27
N ASP A 178 -6.61 -7.91 16.52
CA ASP A 178 -7.60 -8.19 15.50
C ASP A 178 -7.71 -7.04 14.50
N TRP A 179 -7.72 -5.80 14.99
CA TRP A 179 -7.76 -4.61 14.13
C TRP A 179 -6.52 -4.50 13.23
N ILE A 180 -5.31 -4.63 13.79
CA ILE A 180 -4.07 -4.59 13.01
C ILE A 180 -4.00 -5.76 12.03
N ALA A 181 -4.40 -6.97 12.44
CA ALA A 181 -4.40 -8.15 11.59
C ALA A 181 -5.38 -7.99 10.42
N PHE A 182 -6.59 -7.48 10.69
CA PHE A 182 -7.59 -7.15 9.68
C PHE A 182 -7.06 -6.14 8.66
N LEU A 183 -6.51 -5.01 9.11
CA LEU A 183 -5.99 -3.98 8.21
C LEU A 183 -4.81 -4.49 7.38
N LYS A 184 -3.89 -5.26 8.00
CA LYS A 184 -2.79 -5.91 7.29
C LYS A 184 -3.32 -6.80 6.16
N GLU A 185 -4.24 -7.70 6.49
CA GLU A 185 -4.80 -8.65 5.54
C GLU A 185 -5.55 -7.93 4.42
N PHE A 186 -6.41 -6.97 4.75
CA PHE A 186 -7.16 -6.19 3.79
C PHE A 186 -6.25 -5.41 2.82
N MET A 187 -5.16 -4.80 3.31
CA MET A 187 -4.22 -4.07 2.47
C MET A 187 -3.40 -4.99 1.55
N ILE A 188 -2.96 -6.15 2.03
CA ILE A 188 -2.26 -7.14 1.19
C ILE A 188 -3.18 -7.70 0.10
N ASP A 189 -4.45 -7.96 0.46
CA ASP A 189 -5.46 -8.42 -0.49
C ASP A 189 -5.72 -7.35 -1.55
N THR A 190 -5.75 -6.08 -1.17
CA THR A 190 -5.98 -4.95 -2.09
C THR A 190 -4.83 -4.84 -3.07
N ILE A 191 -3.59 -4.89 -2.59
CA ILE A 191 -2.39 -4.87 -3.45
C ILE A 191 -2.41 -6.05 -4.42
N SER A 192 -2.73 -7.25 -3.92
CA SER A 192 -2.80 -8.46 -4.75
C SER A 192 -3.88 -8.34 -5.84
N TYR A 193 -5.06 -7.82 -5.48
CA TYR A 193 -6.15 -7.56 -6.41
C TYR A 193 -5.74 -6.54 -7.49
N SER A 194 -5.19 -5.39 -7.08
CA SER A 194 -4.80 -4.33 -8.02
C SER A 194 -3.73 -4.79 -9.01
N ILE A 195 -2.72 -5.54 -8.56
CA ILE A 195 -1.72 -6.14 -9.46
C ILE A 195 -2.38 -7.14 -10.42
N ALA A 196 -3.29 -7.98 -9.92
CA ALA A 196 -3.98 -8.96 -10.72
C ALA A 196 -4.87 -8.35 -11.80
N VAL A 197 -5.57 -7.26 -11.48
CA VAL A 197 -6.34 -6.47 -12.46
C VAL A 197 -5.40 -5.97 -13.56
N GLU A 198 -4.27 -5.37 -13.20
CA GLU A 198 -3.31 -4.84 -14.16
C GLU A 198 -2.76 -5.93 -15.10
N ILE A 199 -2.36 -7.09 -14.56
CA ILE A 199 -1.87 -8.23 -15.35
C ILE A 199 -2.91 -8.64 -16.40
N ASN A 200 -4.16 -8.83 -16.00
CA ASN A 200 -5.20 -9.31 -16.91
C ASN A 200 -5.66 -8.24 -17.89
N SER A 201 -5.74 -6.98 -17.47
CA SER A 201 -6.05 -5.85 -18.36
C SER A 201 -5.05 -5.76 -19.50
N ARG A 202 -3.74 -5.80 -19.20
CA ARG A 202 -2.70 -5.74 -20.24
C ARG A 202 -2.71 -6.97 -21.15
N ARG A 203 -2.93 -8.18 -20.61
CA ARG A 203 -3.06 -9.39 -21.42
C ARG A 203 -4.23 -9.30 -22.39
N ILE A 204 -5.39 -8.80 -21.93
CA ILE A 204 -6.56 -8.58 -22.78
C ILE A 204 -6.26 -7.59 -23.90
N VAL A 205 -5.68 -6.42 -23.57
CA VAL A 205 -5.31 -5.39 -24.57
C VAL A 205 -4.36 -5.94 -25.63
N ASN A 206 -3.46 -6.84 -25.25
CA ASN A 206 -2.50 -7.45 -26.16
C ASN A 206 -2.97 -8.78 -26.78
N ASN A 207 -4.25 -9.14 -26.66
CA ASN A 207 -4.86 -10.37 -27.19
C ASN A 207 -4.20 -11.67 -26.67
N PHE A 208 -3.72 -11.67 -25.43
CA PHE A 208 -3.24 -12.85 -24.72
C PHE A 208 -4.32 -13.46 -23.82
N VAL A 209 -4.19 -14.75 -23.55
CA VAL A 209 -5.04 -15.46 -22.57
C VAL A 209 -4.79 -14.88 -21.17
N SER A 210 -5.87 -14.61 -20.43
CA SER A 210 -5.80 -14.14 -19.03
C SER A 210 -4.94 -15.07 -18.17
N SER A 211 -4.19 -14.50 -17.23
CA SER A 211 -3.44 -15.29 -16.25
C SER A 211 -4.40 -15.95 -15.26
N GLN A 212 -4.29 -17.26 -15.10
CA GLN A 212 -5.09 -18.00 -14.12
C GLN A 212 -4.75 -17.56 -12.69
N ILE A 213 -3.49 -17.25 -12.38
CA ILE A 213 -3.08 -16.77 -11.06
C ILE A 213 -3.70 -15.40 -10.78
N ALA A 214 -3.66 -14.48 -11.75
CA ALA A 214 -4.31 -13.18 -11.60
C ALA A 214 -5.83 -13.33 -11.46
N ARG A 215 -6.45 -14.23 -12.24
CA ARG A 215 -7.89 -14.51 -12.10
C ARG A 215 -8.24 -15.02 -10.70
N ASN A 216 -7.49 -15.99 -10.18
CA ASN A 216 -7.69 -16.49 -8.82
C ASN A 216 -7.55 -15.40 -7.74
N ALA A 217 -6.67 -14.40 -7.93
CA ALA A 217 -6.55 -13.28 -7.00
C ALA A 217 -7.77 -12.35 -7.05
N GLN A 218 -8.31 -12.11 -8.25
CA GLN A 218 -9.56 -11.36 -8.43
C GLN A 218 -10.76 -12.11 -7.84
N ASP A 219 -10.88 -13.41 -8.11
CA ASP A 219 -11.95 -14.26 -7.57
C ASP A 219 -11.89 -14.34 -6.04
N TYR A 220 -10.69 -14.49 -5.47
CA TYR A 220 -10.49 -14.43 -4.03
C TYR A 220 -10.98 -13.10 -3.43
N TRP A 221 -10.61 -11.97 -4.04
CA TRP A 221 -11.10 -10.65 -3.60
C TRP A 221 -12.62 -10.58 -3.62
N PHE A 222 -13.25 -10.94 -4.75
CA PHE A 222 -14.70 -10.90 -4.89
C PHE A 222 -15.42 -11.82 -3.90
N SER A 223 -14.85 -12.98 -3.60
CA SER A 223 -15.41 -13.92 -2.62
C SER A 223 -15.41 -13.37 -1.19
N LYS A 224 -14.44 -12.49 -0.87
CA LYS A 224 -14.20 -12.00 0.48
C LYS A 224 -14.77 -10.62 0.74
N TYR A 225 -14.70 -9.74 -0.25
CA TYR A 225 -15.02 -8.31 -0.11
C TYR A 225 -16.16 -7.85 -1.03
N GLY A 226 -16.59 -8.69 -1.98
CA GLY A 226 -17.59 -8.32 -2.97
C GLY A 226 -17.01 -7.52 -4.14
N SER A 227 -17.89 -6.95 -4.96
CA SER A 227 -17.55 -6.28 -6.23
C SER A 227 -16.83 -4.94 -6.03
N VAL A 228 -15.95 -4.63 -6.98
CA VAL A 228 -15.25 -3.33 -7.16
C VAL A 228 -15.86 -2.64 -8.39
N LYS A 229 -15.83 -1.30 -8.43
CA LYS A 229 -16.33 -0.50 -9.56
C LYS A 229 -15.37 -0.38 -10.74
#